data_AF-A0A3D5DEI0-F1
#
_entry.id   AF-A0A3D5DEI0-F1
#
_cell.length_a   1.000
_cell.length_b   1.000
_cell.length_c   1.000
_cell.angle_alpha   90.00
_cell.angle_beta   90.00
_cell.angle_gamma   90.00
#
_symmetry.space_group_name_H-M   'P 1'
#
loop_
_entity.id
_entity.type
_entity.pdbx_description
1 polymer ?
#
loop_
_entity_poly.entity_id
_entity_poly.type
_entity_poly.pdbx_seq_one_letter_code
_entity_poly.pdbx_strand_id
1 'polypeptide(L)' 'EVGYLGTKVLQPTPIYDRAALDSTFQTVGPAIIEQFESTTVLPSGWSVRVDTLGNLILSKIPLALD' A
#
# COMPACT_ATOMS: atom_id res chain seq x y z
N GLU A 1 -3.30 10.91 21.85
CA GLU A 1 -2.96 10.68 20.43
C GLU A 1 -2.96 9.17 20.13
N VAL A 2 -3.67 8.76 19.09
CA VAL A 2 -3.76 7.36 18.60
C VAL A 2 -3.22 7.38 17.18
N GLY A 3 -2.20 6.56 16.90
CA GLY A 3 -1.64 6.45 15.55
C GLY A 3 -2.28 5.33 14.74
N TYR A 4 -1.95 5.24 13.45
CA TYR A 4 -2.58 4.31 12.51
C TYR A 4 -2.35 2.85 12.96
N LEU A 5 -3.44 2.09 13.11
CA LEU A 5 -3.44 0.72 13.68
C LEU A 5 -2.71 0.60 15.03
N GLY A 6 -2.73 1.65 15.86
CA GLY A 6 -2.08 1.68 17.16
C GLY A 6 -0.58 2.02 17.13
N THR A 7 0.02 2.16 15.93
CA THR A 7 1.42 2.57 15.77
C THR A 7 1.54 4.08 15.81
N LYS A 8 2.37 4.62 16.72
CA LYS A 8 2.60 6.07 16.89
C LYS A 8 3.91 6.56 16.27
N VAL A 9 4.61 5.70 15.54
CA VAL A 9 5.89 6.02 14.90
C VAL A 9 5.61 6.58 13.51
N LEU A 10 6.17 7.75 13.19
CA LEU A 10 6.15 8.29 11.83
C LEU A 10 7.03 7.43 10.92
N GLN A 11 6.51 7.06 9.75
CA GLN A 11 7.21 6.25 8.77
C GLN A 11 7.24 6.98 7.43
N PRO A 12 8.37 6.98 6.69
CA PRO A 12 8.39 7.43 5.31
C PRO A 12 7.33 6.67 4.51
N THR A 13 6.37 7.41 3.95
CA THR A 13 5.18 6.84 3.30
C THR A 13 5.08 7.47 1.91
N PRO A 14 5.66 6.84 0.87
CA PRO A 14 5.55 7.34 -0.50
C PRO A 14 4.09 7.39 -0.94
N ILE A 15 3.80 8.40 -1.76
CA ILE A 15 2.48 8.61 -2.37
C ILE A 15 2.62 8.31 -3.86
N TYR A 16 1.72 7.47 -4.37
CA TYR A 16 1.65 7.10 -5.78
C TYR A 16 0.34 7.59 -6.39
N ASP A 17 0.41 8.16 -7.58
CA ASP A 17 -0.76 8.41 -8.41
C ASP A 17 -1.23 7.10 -9.03
N ARG A 18 -2.46 6.66 -8.70
CA ARG A 18 -3.06 5.44 -9.23
C ARG A 18 -3.10 5.45 -10.75
N ALA A 19 -3.34 6.59 -11.40
CA ALA A 19 -3.46 6.67 -12.85
C ALA A 19 -2.14 6.37 -13.58
N ALA A 20 -1.00 6.50 -12.89
CA ALA A 20 0.33 6.23 -13.44
C ALA A 20 0.79 4.76 -13.28
N LEU A 21 0.00 3.90 -12.60
CA LEU A 21 0.40 2.53 -12.29
C LEU A 21 -0.09 1.55 -13.37
N ASP A 22 0.82 0.75 -13.89
CA ASP A 22 0.54 -0.35 -14.82
C ASP A 22 0.72 -1.73 -14.15
N SER A 23 0.45 -2.80 -14.90
CA SER A 23 0.52 -4.20 -14.41
C SER A 23 1.92 -4.66 -13.95
N THR A 24 2.97 -3.88 -14.19
CA THR A 24 4.31 -4.15 -13.66
C THR A 24 4.53 -3.56 -12.27
N PHE A 25 3.66 -2.66 -11.83
CA PHE A 25 3.77 -2.01 -10.54
C PHE A 25 3.51 -2.96 -9.37
N GLN A 26 4.47 -3.01 -8.45
CA GLN A 26 4.37 -3.70 -7.17
C GLN A 26 5.13 -2.89 -6.11
N THR A 27 4.59 -2.84 -4.89
CA THR A 27 5.29 -2.24 -3.74
C THR A 27 4.85 -2.87 -2.43
N VAL A 28 5.62 -2.63 -1.38
CA VAL A 28 5.26 -2.93 0.01
C VAL A 28 4.89 -1.65 0.76
N GLY A 29 4.06 -1.78 1.79
CA GLY A 29 3.72 -0.69 2.68
C GLY A 29 4.85 -0.38 3.68
N PRO A 30 4.82 0.80 4.34
CA PRO A 30 3.73 1.77 4.30
C PRO A 30 3.73 2.60 2.99
N ALA A 31 2.56 2.77 2.38
CA ALA A 31 2.39 3.63 1.21
C ALA A 31 0.95 4.16 1.11
N ILE A 32 0.77 5.24 0.36
CA ILE A 32 -0.54 5.75 -0.04
C ILE A 32 -0.64 5.70 -1.57
N ILE A 33 -1.76 5.23 -2.08
CA ILE A 33 -2.10 5.30 -3.51
C ILE A 33 -3.31 6.21 -3.63
N GLU A 34 -3.15 7.35 -4.30
CA GLU A 34 -4.20 8.34 -4.51
C GLU A 34 -4.84 8.18 -5.88
N GLN A 35 -6.15 8.35 -5.90
CA GLN A 35 -6.97 8.40 -7.10
C GLN A 35 -8.01 9.51 -6.91
N PHE A 36 -8.54 10.04 -8.01
CA PHE A 36 -9.52 11.13 -7.94
C PHE A 36 -10.71 10.84 -7.00
N GLU A 37 -11.24 9.62 -7.05
CA GLU A 37 -12.38 9.20 -6.22
C GLU A 37 -12.01 8.38 -4.97
N SER A 38 -10.73 8.04 -4.75
CA SER A 38 -10.36 7.17 -3.62
C SER A 38 -8.93 7.34 -3.15
N THR A 39 -8.69 6.94 -1.90
CA THR A 39 -7.35 6.86 -1.34
C THR A 39 -7.16 5.47 -0.75
N THR A 40 -6.22 4.71 -1.29
CA THR A 40 -5.85 3.40 -0.76
C THR A 40 -4.66 3.56 0.17
N VAL A 41 -4.85 3.18 1.44
CA VAL A 41 -3.76 3.09 2.41
C VAL A 41 -3.20 1.68 2.39
N LEU A 42 -1.89 1.54 2.18
CA LEU A 42 -1.16 0.29 2.28
C LEU A 42 -0.40 0.26 3.62
N PRO A 43 -0.88 -0.46 4.65
CA PRO A 43 -0.21 -0.51 5.95
C PRO A 43 1.14 -1.24 5.89
N SER A 44 1.98 -1.04 6.90
CA SER A 44 3.19 -1.84 7.10
C SER A 44 2.86 -3.33 7.20
N GLY A 45 3.68 -4.18 6.57
CA GLY A 45 3.44 -5.62 6.47
C GLY A 45 2.41 -6.03 5.40
N TRP A 46 2.02 -5.10 4.52
CA TRP A 46 1.21 -5.41 3.34
C TRP A 46 1.99 -5.19 2.06
N SER A 47 1.59 -5.89 1.01
CA SER A 47 2.03 -5.67 -0.37
C SER A 47 0.84 -5.34 -1.25
N VAL A 48 1.11 -4.64 -2.35
CA VAL A 48 0.15 -4.41 -3.42
C VAL A 48 0.80 -4.69 -4.76
N ARG A 49 0.01 -5.23 -5.69
CA ARG A 49 0.34 -5.30 -7.12
C ARG A 49 -0.85 -4.84 -7.96
N VAL A 50 -0.58 -4.41 -9.17
CA VAL A 50 -1.62 -4.21 -10.19
C VAL A 50 -1.74 -5.51 -10.98
N ASP A 51 -2.95 -6.08 -11.08
CA ASP A 51 -3.17 -7.23 -11.97
C ASP A 51 -3.31 -6.80 -13.45
N THR A 52 -3.47 -7.76 -14.36
CA THR A 52 -3.59 -7.48 -15.80
C THR A 52 -4.86 -6.72 -16.18
N LEU A 53 -5.86 -6.66 -15.30
CA LEU A 53 -7.10 -5.90 -15.49
C LEU A 53 -7.03 -4.50 -14.85
N GLY A 54 -5.91 -4.18 -14.18
CA GLY A 54 -5.73 -2.92 -13.47
C GLY A 54 -6.27 -2.93 -12.04
N ASN A 55 -6.64 -4.07 -11.45
CA ASN A 55 -7.07 -4.09 -10.05
C ASN A 55 -5.86 -3.98 -9.14
N LEU A 56 -6.00 -3.21 -8.05
CA LEU A 56 -5.06 -3.26 -6.93
C LEU A 56 -5.35 -4.51 -6.11
N ILE A 57 -4.41 -5.46 -6.09
CA ILE A 57 -4.51 -6.68 -5.28
C ILE A 57 -3.62 -6.51 -4.05
N LEU A 58 -4.25 -6.30 -2.90
CA LEU A 58 -3.58 -6.16 -1.61
C LEU A 58 -3.49 -7.51 -0.91
N SER A 59 -2.36 -7.79 -0.29
CA SER A 59 -2.15 -8.99 0.53
C SER A 59 -1.32 -8.67 1.76
N LYS A 60 -1.64 -9.31 2.88
CA LYS A 60 -0.74 -9.35 4.04
C LYS A 60 0.50 -10.16 3.66
N ILE A 61 1.67 -9.61 3.95
CA ILE A 61 2.92 -10.36 3.89
C ILE A 61 2.95 -11.20 5.18
N PRO A 62 3.00 -12.54 5.07
CA PRO A 62 3.20 -13.37 6.25
C PRO A 62 4.48 -12.92 6.94
N LEU A 63 4.45 -12.74 8.26
CA LEU A 63 5.69 -12.65 9.03
C LEU A 63 6.51 -13.89 8.69
N ALA A 64 7.78 -13.69 8.33
CA ALA A 64 8.71 -14.82 8.29
C ALA A 64 8.63 -15.48 9.68
N LEU A 65 8.32 -16.77 9.71
CA LEU A 65 8.49 -17.54 10.93
C LEU A 65 9.99 -17.72 11.07
N ASP A 66 10.55 -17.14 12.13
CA ASP A 66 11.94 -17.34 12.54
C ASP A 66 12.25 -18.83 12.77
#